data_AF-A0A1H0Z1M6-F1
#
_entry.id   AF-A0A1H0Z1M6-F1
#
_cell.length_a   1.000
_cell.length_b   1.000
_cell.length_c   1.000
_cell.angle_alpha   90.00
_cell.angle_beta   90.00
_cell.angle_gamma   90.00
#
_symmetry.space_group_name_H-M   'P 1'
#
loop_
_entity.id
_entity.type
_entity.pdbx_description
1 polymer ?
#
loop_
_entity_poly.entity_id
_entity_poly.type
_entity_poly.pdbx_seq_one_letter_code
_entity_poly.pdbx_strand_id
1 'polypeptide(L)'
;MNRILLAVIVGIPVVWHVALTLITYYDAGRVGLEPPLKWAAITFCIPLFGFFIYLFERSELSYDPETDPYRGNNFNIHPSRADDTPIRSRGDDQLEPEDLEDEIEEGEENR
;
A
#
# COMPACT_ATOMS: atom_id res chain seq x y z
N MET A 1 3.76 22.82 -12.04
CA MET A 1 2.94 21.91 -12.87
C MET A 1 2.01 22.72 -13.77
N ASN A 2 1.92 22.42 -15.06
CA ASN A 2 0.94 23.04 -15.96
C ASN A 2 -0.49 22.69 -15.50
N ARG A 3 -1.37 23.69 -15.33
CA ARG A 3 -2.75 23.49 -14.83
C ARG A 3 -3.59 22.60 -15.74
N ILE A 4 -3.40 22.71 -17.05
CA ILE A 4 -4.10 21.88 -18.04
C ILE A 4 -3.65 20.43 -17.90
N LEU A 5 -2.33 20.21 -17.77
CA LEU A 5 -1.77 18.86 -17.58
C LEU A 5 -2.31 18.22 -16.29
N LEU A 6 -2.36 18.97 -15.18
CA LEU A 6 -2.93 18.48 -13.92
C LEU A 6 -4.42 18.11 -14.09
N ALA A 7 -5.19 18.97 -14.75
CA ALA A 7 -6.60 18.71 -15.01
C ALA A 7 -6.81 17.44 -15.85
N VAL A 8 -5.93 17.17 -16.81
CA VAL A 8 -5.97 15.93 -17.62
C VAL A 8 -5.61 14.71 -16.78
N ILE A 9 -4.50 14.78 -16.01
CA ILE A 9 -4.00 13.67 -15.19
C ILE A 9 -5.01 13.27 -14.10
N VAL A 10 -5.72 14.23 -13.51
CA VAL A 10 -6.70 13.96 -12.46
C VAL A 10 -8.10 13.75 -13.04
N GLY A 11 -8.50 14.58 -14.00
CA GLY A 11 -9.86 14.62 -14.51
C GLY A 11 -10.23 13.40 -15.34
N ILE A 12 -9.35 12.93 -16.23
CA ILE A 12 -9.66 11.75 -17.06
C ILE A 12 -9.88 10.51 -16.20
N PRO A 13 -8.99 10.15 -15.23
CA PRO A 13 -9.24 9.01 -14.35
C PRO A 13 -10.51 9.15 -13.52
N VAL A 14 -10.80 10.35 -13.00
CA VAL A 14 -12.03 10.59 -12.22
C VAL A 14 -13.29 10.36 -13.07
N VAL A 15 -13.33 10.91 -14.29
CA VAL A 15 -14.47 10.71 -15.20
C VAL A 15 -14.62 9.24 -15.55
N TRP A 16 -13.52 8.55 -15.85
CA TRP A 16 -13.54 7.12 -16.17
C TRP A 16 -14.04 6.28 -14.99
N HIS A 17 -13.57 6.58 -13.78
CA HIS A 17 -13.99 5.89 -12.56
C HIS A 17 -15.48 6.04 -12.28
N VAL A 18 -16.01 7.26 -12.43
CA VAL A 18 -17.45 7.52 -12.28
C VAL A 18 -18.25 6.79 -13.37
N ALA A 19 -17.80 6.83 -14.61
CA ALA A 19 -18.47 6.14 -15.72
C ALA A 19 -18.53 4.62 -15.48
N LEU A 20 -17.41 3.99 -15.10
CA LEU A 20 -17.37 2.57 -14.76
C LEU A 20 -18.28 2.23 -13.59
N THR A 21 -18.31 3.07 -12.54
CA THR A 21 -19.20 2.89 -11.39
C THR A 21 -20.68 2.86 -11.82
N LEU A 22 -21.08 3.79 -12.70
CA LEU A 22 -22.44 3.86 -13.23
C LEU A 22 -22.77 2.67 -14.13
N ILE A 23 -21.82 2.24 -14.96
CA ILE A 23 -21.94 1.03 -15.79
C ILE A 23 -22.16 -0.19 -14.89
N THR A 24 -21.37 -0.36 -13.83
CA THR A 24 -21.54 -1.48 -12.88
C THR A 24 -22.91 -1.45 -12.23
N TYR A 25 -23.39 -0.27 -11.78
CA TYR A 25 -24.71 -0.16 -11.18
C TYR A 25 -25.82 -0.61 -12.13
N TYR A 26 -25.73 -0.18 -13.39
CA TYR A 26 -26.72 -0.52 -14.42
C TYR A 26 -26.66 -2.00 -14.82
N ASP A 27 -25.46 -2.51 -15.05
CA ASP A 27 -25.24 -3.88 -15.49
C ASP A 27 -25.58 -4.89 -14.39
N ALA A 28 -25.22 -4.60 -13.12
CA ALA A 28 -25.51 -5.46 -11.99
C ALA A 28 -27.02 -5.78 -11.86
N GLY A 29 -27.89 -4.80 -12.13
CA GLY A 29 -29.35 -5.02 -12.16
C GLY A 29 -29.80 -5.93 -13.31
N ARG A 30 -29.10 -5.91 -14.45
CA ARG A 30 -29.42 -6.72 -15.63
C ARG A 30 -28.94 -8.16 -15.51
N VAL A 31 -27.80 -8.38 -14.88
CA VAL A 31 -27.18 -9.71 -14.73
C VAL A 31 -27.57 -10.44 -13.44
N GLY A 32 -28.50 -9.90 -12.65
CA GLY A 32 -29.00 -10.53 -11.42
C GLY A 32 -28.09 -10.38 -10.19
N LEU A 33 -27.19 -9.40 -10.21
CA LEU A 33 -26.29 -9.07 -9.11
C LEU A 33 -26.96 -8.12 -8.11
N GLU A 34 -27.86 -8.64 -7.28
CA GLU A 34 -28.61 -7.84 -6.31
C GLU A 34 -27.92 -7.72 -4.92
N PRO A 35 -28.09 -6.57 -4.22
CA PRO A 35 -28.59 -5.31 -4.77
C PRO A 35 -27.53 -4.62 -5.64
N PRO A 36 -27.89 -3.98 -6.77
CA PRO A 36 -26.91 -3.30 -7.65
C PRO A 36 -26.05 -2.26 -6.95
N LEU A 37 -26.62 -1.61 -5.92
CA LEU A 37 -25.93 -0.62 -5.09
C LEU A 37 -24.70 -1.19 -4.38
N LYS A 38 -24.72 -2.46 -3.97
CA LYS A 38 -23.58 -3.14 -3.33
C LYS A 38 -22.37 -3.15 -4.27
N TRP A 39 -22.59 -3.54 -5.52
CA TRP A 39 -21.52 -3.67 -6.52
C TRP A 39 -21.00 -2.31 -7.00
N ALA A 40 -21.90 -1.33 -7.13
CA ALA A 40 -21.52 0.05 -7.40
C ALA A 40 -20.65 0.62 -6.26
N ALA A 41 -21.03 0.39 -5.00
CA ALA A 41 -20.26 0.84 -3.84
C ALA A 41 -18.88 0.18 -3.77
N ILE A 42 -18.79 -1.13 -4.03
CA ILE A 42 -17.51 -1.84 -4.10
C ILE A 42 -16.64 -1.21 -5.19
N THR A 43 -17.16 -1.07 -6.41
CA THR A 43 -16.42 -0.49 -7.55
C THR A 43 -15.93 0.92 -7.23
N PHE A 44 -16.80 1.75 -6.66
CA PHE A 44 -16.48 3.15 -6.33
C PHE A 44 -15.39 3.27 -5.26
N CYS A 45 -15.44 2.42 -4.22
CA CYS A 45 -14.58 2.53 -3.05
C CYS A 45 -13.22 1.81 -3.20
N ILE A 46 -13.04 0.90 -4.17
CA ILE A 46 -11.78 0.18 -4.36
C ILE A 46 -10.53 1.10 -4.43
N PRO A 47 -10.54 2.23 -5.15
CA PRO A 47 -9.36 3.10 -5.21
C PRO A 47 -8.93 3.67 -3.85
N LEU A 48 -9.83 3.72 -2.85
CA LEU A 48 -9.50 4.20 -1.51
C LEU A 48 -8.43 3.33 -0.85
N PHE A 49 -8.35 2.02 -1.17
CA PHE A 49 -7.30 1.16 -0.62
C PHE A 49 -5.90 1.62 -1.05
N GLY A 50 -5.72 2.00 -2.32
CA GLY A 50 -4.45 2.56 -2.80
C GLY A 50 -4.10 3.86 -2.10
N PHE A 51 -5.10 4.71 -1.84
CA PHE A 51 -4.91 5.94 -1.07
C PHE A 51 -4.51 5.65 0.39
N PHE A 52 -5.16 4.70 1.06
CA PHE A 52 -4.77 4.31 2.42
C PHE A 52 -3.37 3.70 2.47
N ILE A 53 -3.00 2.86 1.50
CA ILE A 53 -1.63 2.32 1.40
C ILE A 53 -0.62 3.48 1.34
N TYR A 54 -0.85 4.49 0.49
CA TYR A 54 0.01 5.67 0.43
C TYR A 54 0.07 6.41 1.78
N LEU A 55 -1.06 6.56 2.49
CA LEU A 55 -1.08 7.22 3.79
C LEU A 55 -0.29 6.44 4.84
N PHE A 56 -0.43 5.11 4.88
CA PHE A 56 0.33 4.25 5.80
C PHE A 56 1.83 4.31 5.49
N GLU A 57 2.20 4.15 4.22
CA GLU A 57 3.60 4.27 3.80
C GLU A 57 4.18 5.64 4.16
N ARG A 58 3.40 6.71 3.93
CA ARG A 58 3.82 8.06 4.30
C ARG A 58 4.00 8.23 5.81
N SER A 59 3.18 7.57 6.63
CA SER A 59 3.31 7.69 8.09
C SER A 59 4.58 7.03 8.63
N GLU A 60 5.09 5.98 7.97
CA GLU A 60 6.34 5.32 8.33
C GLU A 60 7.56 6.23 8.12
N LEU A 61 7.52 7.18 7.17
CA LEU A 61 8.64 8.12 6.92
C LEU A 61 8.94 9.05 8.11
N SER A 62 7.98 9.25 9.01
CA SER A 62 8.13 10.07 10.21
C SER A 62 8.13 9.25 11.49
N TYR A 63 8.32 7.94 11.37
CA TYR A 63 8.42 7.03 12.50
C TYR A 63 9.70 7.33 13.28
N ASP A 64 9.56 7.65 14.57
CA ASP A 64 10.68 7.77 15.49
C ASP A 64 10.77 6.49 16.33
N PRO A 65 11.70 5.58 15.98
CA PRO A 65 11.80 4.29 16.64
C PRO A 65 12.24 4.44 18.10
N GLU A 66 12.84 5.56 18.52
CA GLU A 66 13.22 5.81 19.92
C GLU A 66 11.99 6.06 20.80
N THR A 67 10.86 6.45 20.20
CA THR A 67 9.62 6.78 20.91
C THR A 67 8.56 5.69 20.84
N ASP A 68 8.77 4.64 20.03
CA ASP A 68 7.83 3.54 19.92
C ASP A 68 7.92 2.59 21.13
N PRO A 69 6.86 2.49 21.98
CA PRO A 69 6.83 1.58 23.12
C PRO A 69 6.86 0.09 22.72
N TYR A 70 6.70 -0.22 21.42
CA TYR A 70 6.79 -1.57 20.89
C TYR A 70 8.13 -1.85 20.17
N ARG A 71 9.05 -0.88 20.10
CA ARG A 71 10.35 -1.03 19.45
C ARG A 71 11.19 -2.09 20.17
N GLY A 72 11.51 -3.17 19.46
CA GLY A 72 12.31 -4.28 20.00
C GLY A 72 11.58 -5.19 21.01
N ASN A 73 10.29 -4.95 21.28
CA ASN A 73 9.51 -5.82 22.14
C ASN A 73 8.96 -6.99 21.33
N ASN A 74 9.58 -8.16 21.50
CA ASN A 74 8.93 -9.42 21.17
C ASN A 74 7.60 -9.45 21.93
N PHE A 75 6.49 -9.60 21.21
CA PHE A 75 5.13 -9.63 21.75
C PHE A 75 5.06 -10.48 23.02
N ASN A 76 4.15 -10.16 23.95
CA ASN A 76 3.92 -11.00 25.14
C ASN A 76 3.42 -12.38 24.70
N ILE A 77 4.33 -13.33 24.48
CA ILE A 77 3.98 -14.70 24.15
C ILE A 77 3.43 -15.33 25.42
N HIS A 78 2.19 -15.82 25.36
CA HIS A 78 1.61 -16.57 26.47
C HIS A 78 2.53 -17.76 26.78
N PRO A 79 2.81 -18.09 28.06
CA PRO A 79 3.79 -19.12 28.42
C PRO A 79 3.56 -20.48 27.74
N SER A 80 2.30 -20.81 27.43
CA SER A 80 1.94 -22.05 26.73
C SER A 80 2.29 -22.08 25.23
N ARG A 81 2.77 -20.97 24.66
CA ARG A 81 3.09 -20.80 23.22
C ARG A 81 4.47 -20.21 22.98
N ALA A 82 5.28 -20.05 24.03
CA ALA A 82 6.64 -19.50 23.93
C ALA A 82 7.50 -20.30 22.92
N ASP A 83 7.33 -21.62 22.88
CA ASP A 83 8.06 -22.52 22.00
C ASP A 83 7.55 -22.53 20.54
N ASP A 84 6.37 -21.97 20.25
CA ASP A 84 5.73 -22.01 18.92
C ASP A 84 6.21 -20.87 17.99
N THR A 85 7.04 -19.94 18.48
CA THR A 85 7.42 -18.72 17.74
C THR A 85 8.94 -18.58 17.57
N PRO A 86 9.57 -19.30 16.63
CA PRO A 86 10.84 -18.89 16.08
C PRO A 86 10.60 -17.82 15.00
N ILE A 87 10.14 -16.62 15.40
CA ILE A 87 10.17 -15.49 14.46
C ILE A 87 11.61 -15.00 14.45
N ARG A 88 12.35 -15.30 13.37
CA ARG A 88 13.59 -14.60 13.09
C ARG A 88 13.25 -13.11 13.09
N SER A 89 13.89 -12.33 13.95
CA SER A 89 13.88 -10.88 13.86
C SER A 89 14.20 -10.57 12.41
N ARG A 90 13.24 -9.98 11.68
CA ARG A 90 13.53 -9.44 10.37
C ARG A 90 14.53 -8.32 10.66
N GLY A 91 15.81 -8.63 10.44
CA GLY A 91 16.84 -7.62 10.44
C GLY A 91 16.38 -6.53 9.50
N ASP A 92 16.59 -5.30 9.95
CA ASP A 92 16.43 -4.08 9.19
C ASP A 92 17.50 -4.10 8.08
N ASP A 93 17.39 -5.04 7.15
CA ASP A 93 18.29 -5.24 6.01
C ASP A 93 17.91 -4.28 4.87
N GLN A 94 17.36 -3.12 5.22
CA GLN A 94 17.16 -2.03 4.28
C GLN A 94 18.52 -1.35 4.12
N LEU A 95 19.27 -1.75 3.09
CA LEU A 95 20.50 -1.09 2.68
C LEU A 95 20.23 0.42 2.64
N GLU A 96 21.03 1.20 3.38
CA GLU A 96 20.97 2.64 3.24
C GLU A 96 21.41 2.99 1.81
N PRO A 97 20.88 4.07 1.20
CA PRO A 97 21.23 4.42 -0.18
C PRO A 97 22.73 4.50 -0.45
N GLU A 98 23.53 4.79 0.59
CA GLU A 98 24.98 4.85 0.55
C GLU A 98 25.63 3.45 0.37
N ASP A 99 25.03 2.39 0.91
CA ASP A 99 25.53 1.01 0.80
C ASP A 99 25.25 0.38 -0.58
N LEU A 100 24.33 0.96 -1.37
CA LEU A 100 24.01 0.50 -2.73
C LEU A 100 25.00 0.98 -3.79
N GLU A 101 25.76 2.06 -3.51
CA GLU A 101 26.76 2.57 -4.46
C GLU A 101 28.03 1.70 -4.47
N ASP A 102 28.43 1.15 -3.32
CA ASP A 102 29.62 0.29 -3.17
C ASP A 102 29.45 -1.09 -3.84
N GLU A 103 28.24 -1.69 -3.83
CA GLU A 103 27.98 -2.98 -4.50
C GLU A 103 27.96 -2.86 -6.04
N ILE A 104 27.67 -1.68 -6.59
CA ILE A 104 27.63 -1.46 -8.05
C ILE A 104 29.05 -1.36 -8.61
N GLU A 105 30.00 -0.77 -7.87
CA GLU A 105 31.40 -0.69 -8.31
C GLU A 105 32.13 -2.04 -8.27
N GLU A 106 31.90 -2.89 -7.26
CA GLU A 106 32.53 -4.23 -7.20
C GLU A 106 32.03 -5.20 -8.30
N GLY A 107 30.83 -4.97 -8.84
CA GLY A 107 30.24 -5.79 -9.90
C GLY A 107 30.79 -5.51 -11.31
N GLU A 108 31.34 -4.32 -11.56
CA GLU A 108 31.90 -3.95 -12.88
C GLU A 108 33.40 -4.27 -13.04
N GLU A 109 34.17 -4.37 -11.95
CA GLU A 109 35.61 -4.70 -12.02
C GLU A 109 35.88 -6.17 -12.39
N ASN A 110 34.90 -7.06 -12.19
CA ASN A 110 35.03 -8.51 -12.40
C ASN A 110 34.45 -9.02 -13.73
N ARG A 111 34.30 -8.17 -14.76
CA ARG A 111 33.81 -8.56 -16.10
C ARG A 111 34.83 -8.40 -17.23
#